data_AF-A0AAP8T306-F1
#
_entry.id   AF-A0AAP8T306-F1
#
_cell.length_a   1.000
_cell.length_b   1.000
_cell.length_c   1.000
_cell.angle_alpha   90.00
_cell.angle_beta   90.00
_cell.angle_gamma   90.00
#
_symmetry.space_group_name_H-M   'P 1'
#
loop_
_entity.id
_entity.type
_entity.pdbx_description
1 polymer ?
#
loop_
_entity_poly.entity_id
_entity_poly.type
_entity_poly.pdbx_seq_one_letter_code
_entity_poly.pdbx_strand_id
1 'polypeptide(L)'
;MLYVGYYEALEDGDIETIVLIKKHPTFQMKFYNIHANDGEIRKVERLTAEEQEWITDYCWYRLGIDTDLKTQDDVERCWKK
;
A
#
# COMPACT_ATOMS: atom_id res chain seq x y z
N MET A 1 -14.80 0.15 13.58
CA MET A 1 -14.88 0.03 12.11
C MET A 1 -13.78 -0.91 11.64
N LEU A 2 -14.11 -2.16 11.29
CA LEU A 2 -13.08 -3.17 10.98
C LEU A 2 -12.68 -3.23 9.50
N TYR A 3 -13.53 -2.72 8.61
CA TYR A 3 -13.39 -2.85 7.16
C TYR A 3 -13.18 -1.52 6.43
N VAL A 4 -13.06 -0.41 7.15
CA VAL A 4 -12.79 0.91 6.56
C VAL A 4 -11.37 1.35 6.93
N GLY A 5 -10.64 1.91 5.96
CA GLY A 5 -9.34 2.51 6.15
C GLY A 5 -9.13 3.69 5.19
N TYR A 6 -7.96 4.32 5.26
CA TYR A 6 -7.56 5.38 4.35
C TYR A 6 -6.03 5.43 4.18
N TYR A 7 -5.58 6.10 3.13
CA TYR A 7 -4.19 6.53 2.95
C TYR A 7 -4.15 7.95 2.39
N GLU A 8 -3.01 8.62 2.53
CA GLU A 8 -2.75 9.94 1.96
C GLU A 8 -2.01 9.78 0.62
N ALA A 9 -2.43 10.55 -0.37
CA ALA A 9 -1.80 10.62 -1.70
C ALA A 9 -1.45 12.07 -2.02
N LEU A 10 -0.33 12.30 -2.69
CA LEU A 10 0.02 13.60 -3.24
C LEU A 10 -0.56 13.69 -4.66
N GLU A 11 -1.59 14.51 -4.86
CA GLU A 11 -2.20 14.77 -6.16
C GLU A 11 -2.11 16.28 -6.45
N ASP A 12 -1.52 16.66 -7.58
CA ASP A 12 -1.35 18.05 -8.03
C ASP A 12 -0.71 19.02 -6.99
N GLY A 13 0.12 18.49 -6.09
CA GLY A 13 0.80 19.25 -5.04
C GLY A 13 0.02 19.37 -3.73
N ASP A 14 -1.19 18.82 -3.68
CA ASP A 14 -2.03 18.74 -2.49
C ASP A 14 -2.05 17.32 -1.90
N ILE A 15 -2.26 17.22 -0.58
CA ILE A 15 -2.42 15.94 0.11
C ILE A 15 -3.90 15.58 0.13
N GLU A 16 -4.25 14.52 -0.57
CA GLU A 16 -5.60 13.97 -0.66
C GLU A 16 -5.78 12.75 0.26
N THR A 17 -6.92 12.67 0.94
CA THR A 17 -7.27 11.50 1.78
C THR A 17 -8.14 10.52 0.98
N ILE A 18 -7.57 9.35 0.64
CA ILE A 18 -8.28 8.31 -0.09
C ILE A 18 -8.84 7.27 0.88
N VAL A 19 -10.17 7.16 0.94
CA VAL A 19 -10.87 6.14 1.76
C VAL A 19 -11.00 4.82 0.98
N LEU A 20 -10.82 3.69 1.68
CA LEU A 20 -10.91 2.35 1.12
C LEU A 20 -11.73 1.39 1.98
N ILE A 21 -12.36 0.41 1.32
CA ILE A 21 -12.90 -0.79 1.96
C ILE A 21 -11.83 -1.87 1.94
N LYS A 22 -11.49 -2.38 3.12
CA LYS A 22 -10.49 -3.42 3.34
C LYS A 22 -11.02 -4.79 2.94
N LYS A 23 -10.14 -5.65 2.40
CA LYS A 23 -10.42 -7.07 2.12
C LYS A 23 -10.39 -7.94 3.38
N HIS A 24 -9.58 -7.55 4.37
CA HIS A 24 -9.43 -8.24 5.65
C HIS A 24 -9.73 -7.31 6.84
N PRO A 25 -10.31 -7.82 7.94
CA PRO A 25 -10.64 -6.99 9.08
C PRO A 25 -9.39 -6.60 9.87
N THR A 26 -9.31 -5.34 10.30
CA THR A 26 -8.32 -4.85 11.27
C THR A 26 -8.81 -3.56 11.92
N PHE A 27 -8.33 -3.25 13.12
CA PHE A 27 -8.55 -1.95 13.75
C PHE A 27 -7.68 -0.83 13.15
N GLN A 28 -6.63 -1.17 12.39
CA GLN A 28 -5.80 -0.21 11.68
C GLN A 28 -6.64 0.56 10.65
N MET A 29 -6.58 1.89 10.75
CA MET A 29 -7.32 2.80 9.88
C MET A 29 -6.43 3.49 8.84
N LYS A 30 -5.20 3.86 9.20
CA LYS A 30 -4.24 4.51 8.28
C LYS A 30 -3.33 3.46 7.66
N PHE A 31 -3.15 3.55 6.35
CA PHE A 31 -2.23 2.75 5.56
C PHE A 31 -1.29 3.66 4.79
N TYR A 32 -0.15 3.12 4.37
CA TYR A 32 0.81 3.81 3.51
C TYR A 32 0.78 3.17 2.14
N ASN A 33 0.56 4.00 1.12
CA ASN A 33 0.66 3.57 -0.26
C ASN A 33 1.93 4.19 -0.86
N ILE A 34 3.01 3.42 -0.91
CA ILE A 34 4.28 3.90 -1.47
C ILE A 34 4.19 4.27 -2.96
N HIS A 35 3.12 3.86 -3.65
CA HIS A 35 2.86 4.18 -5.06
C HIS A 35 1.99 5.42 -5.25
N ALA A 36 1.49 6.04 -4.18
CA ALA A 36 0.57 7.16 -4.28
C ALA A 36 1.23 8.49 -4.68
N ASN A 37 2.56 8.62 -4.57
CA ASN A 37 3.21 9.93 -4.60
C ASN A 37 4.13 10.19 -5.81
N ASP A 38 4.72 9.19 -6.47
CA ASP A 38 5.78 9.47 -7.47
C ASP A 38 5.75 8.62 -8.75
N GLY A 39 4.75 7.74 -8.94
CA GLY A 39 4.65 6.90 -10.15
C GLY A 39 5.83 5.93 -10.40
N GLU A 40 6.90 6.00 -9.61
CA GLU A 40 8.04 5.11 -9.68
C GLU A 40 7.77 3.84 -8.85
N ILE A 41 7.96 2.68 -9.48
CA ILE A 41 7.90 1.40 -8.78
C ILE A 41 9.23 1.20 -8.07
N ARG A 42 9.20 1.14 -6.74
CA ARG A 42 10.40 0.88 -5.94
C ARG A 42 10.98 -0.50 -6.26
N LYS A 43 12.31 -0.58 -6.29
CA LYS A 43 13.01 -1.85 -6.46
C LYS A 43 12.99 -2.64 -5.16
N VAL A 44 12.65 -3.93 -5.23
CA VAL A 44 12.56 -4.82 -4.05
C VAL A 44 13.84 -4.78 -3.20
N GLU A 45 15.00 -4.75 -3.84
CA GLU A 45 16.33 -4.71 -3.19
C GLU A 45 16.64 -3.40 -2.46
N ARG A 46 15.86 -2.34 -2.73
CA ARG A 46 16.06 -1.00 -2.14
C ARG A 46 15.04 -0.69 -1.05
N LEU A 47 14.12 -1.60 -0.78
CA LEU A 47 13.09 -1.39 0.24
C LEU A 47 13.69 -1.53 1.63
N THR A 48 13.40 -0.56 2.49
CA THR A 48 13.63 -0.72 3.92
C THR A 48 12.63 -1.73 4.52
N ALA A 49 12.90 -2.24 5.72
CA ALA A 49 11.96 -3.12 6.40
C ALA A 49 10.59 -2.47 6.63
N GLU A 50 10.56 -1.17 6.92
CA GLU A 50 9.34 -0.38 7.09
C GLU A 50 8.56 -0.26 5.77
N GLU A 51 9.26 -0.02 4.65
CA GLU A 51 8.63 0.05 3.33
C GLU A 51 8.08 -1.31 2.89
N GLN A 52 8.75 -2.40 3.24
CA GLN A 52 8.24 -3.75 3.02
C GLN A 52 6.95 -4.00 3.80
N GLU A 53 6.91 -3.59 5.07
CA GLU A 53 5.69 -3.70 5.90
C GLU A 53 4.54 -2.88 5.28
N TRP A 54 4.80 -1.65 4.86
CA TRP A 54 3.80 -0.79 4.22
C TRP A 54 3.22 -1.39 2.93
N ILE A 55 4.07 -1.93 2.06
CA ILE A 55 3.61 -2.59 0.82
C ILE A 55 2.81 -3.84 1.18
N THR A 56 3.28 -4.64 2.13
CA THR A 56 2.61 -5.89 2.55
C THR A 56 1.21 -5.58 3.10
N ASP A 57 1.11 -4.60 4.00
CA ASP A 57 -0.16 -4.13 4.55
C ASP A 57 -1.10 -3.60 3.46
N TYR A 58 -0.59 -2.74 2.57
CA TYR A 58 -1.39 -2.24 1.46
C TYR A 58 -1.89 -3.40 0.60
N CYS A 59 -1.02 -4.32 0.19
CA CYS A 59 -1.36 -5.44 -0.68
C CYS A 59 -2.41 -6.37 -0.03
N TRP A 60 -2.24 -6.68 1.25
CA TRP A 60 -3.16 -7.51 2.01
C TRP A 60 -4.50 -6.81 2.20
N TYR A 61 -4.51 -5.64 2.82
CA TYR A 61 -5.77 -5.00 3.21
C TYR A 61 -6.50 -4.32 2.05
N ARG A 62 -5.80 -3.74 1.07
CA ARG A 62 -6.44 -3.08 -0.08
C ARG A 62 -6.77 -4.06 -1.20
N LEU A 63 -5.84 -4.94 -1.55
CA LEU A 63 -5.96 -5.80 -2.74
C LEU A 63 -6.35 -7.25 -2.40
N GLY A 64 -6.15 -7.71 -1.16
CA GLY A 64 -6.41 -9.10 -0.76
C GLY A 64 -5.33 -10.06 -1.27
N ILE A 65 -4.12 -9.55 -1.51
CA ILE A 65 -2.99 -10.32 -2.02
C ILE A 65 -2.06 -10.61 -0.84
N ASP A 66 -1.80 -11.89 -0.61
CA ASP A 66 -0.76 -12.37 0.30
C ASP A 66 0.59 -12.41 -0.43
N THR A 67 1.62 -11.82 0.15
CA THR A 67 2.93 -11.67 -0.49
C THR A 67 4.07 -11.58 0.53
N ASP A 68 5.20 -12.21 0.21
CA ASP A 68 6.43 -12.14 1.00
C ASP A 68 7.40 -11.05 0.47
N LEU A 69 7.05 -10.32 -0.58
CA LEU A 69 7.87 -9.28 -1.23
C LEU A 69 9.31 -9.71 -1.54
N LYS A 70 9.48 -10.93 -2.07
CA LYS A 70 10.82 -11.49 -2.39
C LYS A 70 11.31 -11.10 -3.77
N THR A 71 10.40 -10.76 -4.67
CA THR A 71 10.70 -10.48 -6.08
C THR A 71 10.17 -9.12 -6.50
N GLN A 72 10.67 -8.60 -7.62
CA GLN A 72 10.14 -7.36 -8.18
C GLN A 72 8.67 -7.52 -8.60
N ASP A 73 8.32 -8.68 -9.14
CA ASP A 73 6.94 -9.02 -9.51
C ASP A 73 5.99 -8.94 -8.31
N ASP A 74 6.44 -9.30 -7.10
CA ASP A 74 5.64 -9.18 -5.89
C ASP A 74 5.30 -7.70 -5.59
N VAL A 75 6.29 -6.81 -5.72
CA VAL A 75 6.10 -5.36 -5.55
C VAL A 75 5.16 -4.81 -6.62
N GLU A 76 5.35 -5.22 -7.88
CA GLU A 76 4.52 -4.76 -9.01
C GLU A 76 3.07 -5.23 -8.92
N ARG A 77 2.82 -6.42 -8.37
CA ARG A 77 1.44 -6.91 -8.15
C ARG A 77 0.70 -6.09 -7.11
N CYS A 78 1.42 -5.49 -6.16
CA CYS A 78 0.86 -4.61 -5.14
C CYS A 78 0.65 -3.16 -5.63
N TRP A 79 1.00 -2.86 -6.89
CA TRP A 79 0.83 -1.54 -7.48
C TRP A 79 -0.61 -1.25 -7.97
N LYS A 80 -1.38 -2.29 -8.35
CA LYS A 80 -2.68 -2.10 -9.00
C LYS A 80 -3.73 -1.49 -8.03
N LYS A 81 -4.57 -0.58 -8.54
CA LYS A 81 -5.60 0.18 -7.80
C LYS A 81 -6.83 -0.66 -7.42
#